data_AF-A0A0B2A9Y7-F1
#
_entry.id   AF-A0A0B2A9Y7-F1
#
_cell.length_a   1.000
_cell.length_b   1.000
_cell.length_c   1.000
_cell.angle_alpha   90.00
_cell.angle_beta   90.00
_cell.angle_gamma   90.00
#
_symmetry.space_group_name_H-M   'P 1'
#
loop_
_entity.id
_entity.type
_entity.pdbx_description
1 polymer ?
#
loop_
_entity_poly.entity_id
_entity_poly.type
_entity_poly.pdbx_seq_one_letter_code
_entity_poly.pdbx_strand_id
1 'polypeptide(L)'
;MTDPNGDRRPRPQFGEYATPEQQRAHIREPASEPPAPPTPGAPPFSRMPPPAVPPSPSGRAQQVAQPHAADRLVSLMLLGFGAVNVVLSIPQFLNLSALATQTMALQGIPGTFTNTSAAQVWGVVATVVLIAGYLCTLTLSLRRLRRGKIAWWVPLAGAAVTYAVVFVCVVVPLFGDPAISAYLLQNRGG
;
A
#
# COMPACT_ATOMS: atom_id res chain seq x y z
N MET A 1 59.21 -33.69 28.11
CA MET A 1 58.82 -33.18 26.78
C MET A 1 57.31 -32.99 26.84
N THR A 2 56.83 -31.75 26.99
CA THR A 2 55.39 -31.44 27.14
C THR A 2 55.08 -30.31 26.16
N ASP A 3 54.11 -30.56 25.28
CA ASP A 3 53.74 -29.75 24.10
C ASP A 3 53.26 -28.32 24.47
N PRO A 4 53.59 -27.26 23.70
CA PRO A 4 53.27 -25.86 24.06
C PRO A 4 51.93 -25.33 23.51
N ASN A 5 50.98 -26.17 23.07
CA ASN A 5 49.75 -25.73 22.39
C ASN A 5 48.45 -26.24 23.05
N GLY A 6 48.21 -25.87 24.31
CA GLY A 6 46.96 -26.17 25.02
C GLY A 6 45.82 -25.20 24.68
N ASP A 7 44.80 -25.72 24.00
CA ASP A 7 43.38 -25.31 24.08
C ASP A 7 42.99 -23.86 23.70
N ARG A 8 43.08 -23.50 22.40
CA ARG A 8 42.16 -22.51 21.82
C ARG A 8 41.01 -23.21 21.11
N ARG A 9 39.92 -23.45 21.84
CA ARG A 9 38.65 -23.90 21.26
C ARG A 9 38.15 -22.85 20.24
N PRO A 10 37.68 -23.24 19.05
CA PRO A 10 37.15 -22.30 18.06
C PRO A 10 35.99 -21.48 18.65
N ARG A 11 35.95 -20.17 18.38
CA ARG A 11 34.83 -19.30 18.78
C ARG A 11 33.58 -19.68 17.99
N PRO A 12 32.43 -19.93 18.64
CA PRO A 12 31.21 -20.32 17.94
C PRO A 12 30.63 -19.14 17.17
N GLN A 13 30.16 -19.42 15.95
CA GLN A 13 29.63 -18.41 15.02
C GLN A 13 28.15 -18.08 15.25
N PHE A 14 27.43 -18.95 15.95
CA PHE A 14 26.06 -18.73 16.40
C PHE A 14 26.04 -18.89 17.93
N GLY A 15 25.01 -18.40 18.60
CA GLY A 15 24.90 -18.30 20.07
C GLY A 15 24.88 -19.63 20.82
N GLU A 16 25.82 -20.53 20.56
CA GLU A 16 26.06 -21.82 21.22
C GLU A 16 26.42 -21.65 22.70
N TYR A 17 26.79 -20.43 23.13
CA TYR A 17 26.95 -20.06 24.54
C TYR A 17 25.80 -19.20 25.10
N ALA A 18 24.73 -18.97 24.33
CA ALA A 18 23.52 -18.41 24.93
C ALA A 18 22.99 -19.46 25.90
N THR A 19 22.85 -19.10 27.17
CA THR A 19 22.25 -20.01 28.14
C THR A 19 20.84 -20.36 27.67
N PRO A 20 20.32 -21.56 27.99
CA PRO A 20 18.96 -21.96 27.62
C PRO A 20 17.91 -20.91 28.04
N GLU A 21 18.15 -20.21 29.14
CA GLU A 21 17.35 -19.11 29.65
C GLU A 21 17.35 -17.88 28.72
N GLN A 22 18.49 -17.52 28.13
CA GLN A 22 18.58 -16.41 27.16
C GLN A 22 17.94 -16.74 25.81
N GLN A 23 18.03 -17.98 25.35
CA GLN A 23 17.31 -18.42 24.15
C GLN A 23 15.79 -18.37 24.35
N ARG A 24 15.30 -18.84 25.50
CA ARG A 24 13.86 -18.78 25.85
C ARG A 24 13.33 -17.35 25.94
N ALA A 25 14.13 -16.43 26.48
CA ALA A 25 13.77 -15.00 26.53
C ALA A 25 13.62 -14.39 25.12
N HIS A 26 14.43 -14.83 24.15
CA HIS A 26 14.32 -14.36 22.77
C HIS A 26 13.11 -14.94 22.03
N ILE A 27 12.78 -16.20 22.34
CA ILE A 27 11.66 -16.94 21.73
C ILE A 27 10.31 -16.59 22.39
N ARG A 28 10.30 -15.87 23.53
CA ARG A 28 9.09 -15.49 24.29
C ARG A 28 8.17 -16.68 24.58
N GLU A 29 8.75 -17.84 24.91
CA GLU A 29 8.01 -19.02 25.35
C GLU A 29 7.53 -18.86 26.81
N PRO A 30 6.27 -19.17 27.13
CA PRO A 30 5.80 -19.26 28.52
C PRO A 30 6.46 -20.46 29.22
N ALA A 31 6.83 -20.30 30.50
CA ALA A 31 7.57 -21.30 31.27
C ALA A 31 6.81 -22.64 31.40
N SER A 32 7.47 -23.74 31.03
CA SER A 32 7.05 -25.08 31.44
C SER A 32 7.34 -25.26 32.93
N GLU A 33 6.30 -25.57 33.70
CA GLU A 33 6.38 -25.85 35.14
C GLU A 33 7.36 -27.02 35.40
N PRO A 34 8.29 -26.90 36.37
CA PRO A 34 9.23 -27.98 36.67
C PRO A 34 8.51 -29.22 37.20
N PRO A 35 8.96 -30.45 36.84
CA PRO A 35 8.40 -31.66 37.41
C PRO A 35 8.71 -31.73 38.91
N ALA A 36 7.67 -31.96 39.71
CA ALA A 36 7.80 -32.16 41.16
C ALA A 36 8.67 -33.40 41.46
N PRO A 37 9.50 -33.38 42.52
CA PRO A 37 10.37 -34.49 42.88
C PRO A 37 9.57 -35.74 43.31
N PRO A 38 10.04 -36.96 42.99
CA PRO A 38 9.34 -38.20 43.33
C PRO A 38 9.37 -38.43 44.85
N THR A 39 8.18 -38.65 45.43
CA THR A 39 8.02 -39.10 46.82
C THR A 39 8.23 -40.62 46.89
N PRO A 40 9.18 -41.14 47.68
CA PRO A 40 9.34 -42.59 47.86
C PRO A 40 8.27 -43.14 48.80
N GLY A 41 7.40 -44.05 48.31
CA GLY A 41 6.57 -44.89 49.17
C GLY A 41 5.07 -44.96 48.86
N ALA A 42 4.67 -45.32 47.63
CA ALA A 42 3.27 -45.66 47.33
C ALA A 42 3.15 -47.11 46.81
N PRO A 43 2.20 -47.93 47.34
CA PRO A 43 2.02 -49.34 46.94
C PRO A 43 1.44 -49.48 45.52
N PRO A 44 1.62 -50.65 44.85
CA PRO A 44 1.26 -50.80 43.45
C PRO A 44 -0.24 -51.02 43.32
N PHE A 45 -0.98 -50.03 42.83
CA PHE A 45 -2.37 -50.23 42.41
C PHE A 45 -2.62 -49.72 40.99
N SER A 46 -2.98 -50.70 40.15
CA SER A 46 -3.83 -50.64 38.96
C SER A 46 -3.37 -49.79 37.77
N ARG A 47 -3.15 -50.46 36.62
CA ARG A 47 -3.05 -49.83 35.30
C ARG A 47 -4.31 -49.02 35.03
N MET A 48 -4.19 -47.71 35.16
CA MET A 48 -5.15 -46.75 34.59
C MET A 48 -4.87 -46.65 33.08
N PRO A 49 -5.90 -46.50 32.21
CA PRO A 49 -5.67 -46.22 30.79
C PRO A 49 -4.79 -44.96 30.65
N PRO A 50 -3.87 -44.89 29.68
CA PRO A 50 -3.07 -43.69 29.49
C PRO A 50 -4.01 -42.48 29.32
N PRO A 51 -3.67 -41.31 29.90
CA PRO A 51 -4.44 -40.09 29.67
C PRO A 51 -4.54 -39.88 28.16
N ALA A 52 -5.75 -39.60 27.67
CA ALA A 52 -5.94 -39.14 26.30
C ALA A 52 -5.11 -37.87 26.13
N VAL A 53 -3.97 -37.98 25.45
CA VAL A 53 -3.18 -36.84 25.02
C VAL A 53 -4.13 -35.98 24.20
N PRO A 54 -4.47 -34.75 24.62
CA PRO A 54 -5.22 -33.87 23.75
C PRO A 54 -4.41 -33.78 22.46
N PRO A 55 -5.02 -33.88 21.25
CA PRO A 55 -4.27 -33.70 20.03
C PRO A 55 -3.55 -32.36 20.17
N SER A 56 -2.22 -32.42 20.29
CA SER A 56 -1.41 -31.24 20.05
C SER A 56 -1.92 -30.68 18.73
N PRO A 57 -2.19 -29.38 18.59
CA PRO A 57 -2.45 -28.81 17.28
C PRO A 57 -1.15 -29.00 16.50
N SER A 58 -1.00 -30.20 15.90
CA SER A 58 -0.06 -30.53 14.87
C SER A 58 -0.19 -29.41 13.88
N GLY A 59 0.89 -28.62 13.79
CA GLY A 59 0.98 -27.33 13.12
C GLY A 59 -0.02 -27.23 11.99
N ARG A 60 -1.18 -26.66 12.31
CA ARG A 60 -2.23 -26.42 11.34
C ARG A 60 -1.72 -25.28 10.50
N ALA A 61 -1.01 -25.67 9.44
CA ALA A 61 -0.45 -24.84 8.41
C ALA A 61 0.61 -23.83 8.89
N GLN A 62 1.79 -23.88 8.27
CA GLN A 62 2.31 -22.66 7.65
C GLN A 62 1.20 -22.06 6.78
N GLN A 63 0.24 -21.38 7.40
CA GLN A 63 -0.77 -20.63 6.69
C GLN A 63 -0.09 -19.35 6.25
N VAL A 64 0.58 -19.48 5.10
CA VAL A 64 0.99 -18.43 4.17
C VAL A 64 1.22 -17.09 4.87
N ALA A 65 2.44 -16.89 5.34
CA ALA A 65 2.87 -15.62 5.90
C ALA A 65 2.94 -14.51 4.83
N GLN A 66 1.90 -14.25 4.02
CA GLN A 66 1.92 -13.16 3.02
C GLN A 66 0.61 -12.39 2.74
N PRO A 67 -0.38 -12.22 3.66
CA PRO A 67 -1.49 -11.29 3.39
C PRO A 67 -1.02 -9.84 3.18
N HIS A 68 0.11 -9.43 3.77
CA HIS A 68 0.65 -8.07 3.64
C HIS A 68 1.60 -7.87 2.45
N ALA A 69 2.15 -8.94 1.84
CA ALA A 69 3.12 -8.80 0.75
C ALA A 69 2.42 -8.45 -0.58
N ALA A 70 1.31 -9.13 -0.88
CA ALA A 70 0.48 -8.84 -2.03
C ALA A 70 -0.11 -7.41 -1.97
N ASP A 71 -0.61 -7.00 -0.81
CA ASP A 71 -1.11 -5.63 -0.58
C ASP A 71 -0.06 -4.54 -0.85
N ARG A 72 1.19 -4.77 -0.43
CA ARG A 72 2.32 -3.86 -0.71
C ARG A 72 2.63 -3.78 -2.20
N LEU A 73 2.67 -4.91 -2.89
CA LEU A 73 2.93 -4.96 -4.33
C LEU A 73 1.84 -4.21 -5.10
N VAL A 74 0.56 -4.49 -4.79
CA VAL A 74 -0.59 -3.82 -5.42
C VAL A 74 -0.54 -2.31 -5.18
N SER A 75 -0.29 -1.89 -3.93
CA SER A 75 -0.14 -0.47 -3.61
C SER A 75 0.97 0.20 -4.41
N LEU A 76 2.12 -0.46 -4.55
CA LEU A 76 3.26 0.07 -5.30
C LEU A 76 2.98 0.13 -6.80
N MET A 77 2.29 -0.87 -7.35
CA MET A 77 1.87 -0.90 -8.75
C MET A 77 0.86 0.21 -9.06
N LEU A 78 -0.16 0.39 -8.21
CA LEU A 78 -1.11 1.50 -8.32
C LEU A 78 -0.42 2.86 -8.27
N LEU A 79 0.59 2.99 -7.42
CA LEU A 79 1.34 4.23 -7.27
C LEU A 79 2.25 4.49 -8.47
N GLY A 80 2.96 3.47 -8.95
CA GLY A 80 3.78 3.56 -10.17
C GLY A 80 2.93 3.88 -11.40
N PHE A 81 1.81 3.18 -11.57
CA PHE A 81 0.84 3.46 -12.62
C PHE A 81 0.28 4.89 -12.51
N GLY A 82 -0.08 5.31 -11.29
CA GLY A 82 -0.53 6.66 -10.99
C GLY A 82 0.51 7.73 -11.34
N ALA A 83 1.80 7.51 -11.00
CA ALA A 83 2.88 8.41 -11.37
C ALA A 83 2.99 8.60 -12.88
N VAL A 84 2.98 7.48 -13.61
CA VAL A 84 3.04 7.50 -15.08
C VAL A 84 1.84 8.27 -15.63
N ASN A 85 0.63 7.99 -15.14
CA ASN A 85 -0.57 8.69 -15.58
C ASN A 85 -0.51 10.20 -15.31
N VAL A 86 -0.05 10.61 -14.12
CA VAL A 86 0.13 12.02 -13.76
C VAL A 86 1.11 12.68 -14.72
N VAL A 87 2.28 12.09 -14.95
CA VAL A 87 3.30 12.63 -15.85
C VAL A 87 2.77 12.78 -17.27
N LEU A 88 2.06 11.77 -17.79
CA LEU A 88 1.45 11.80 -19.12
C LEU A 88 0.32 12.83 -19.22
N SER A 89 -0.38 13.12 -18.12
CA SER A 89 -1.49 14.08 -18.10
C SER A 89 -1.05 15.53 -18.03
N ILE A 90 0.15 15.83 -17.51
CA ILE A 90 0.67 17.22 -17.41
C ILE A 90 0.62 17.97 -18.75
N PRO A 91 1.22 17.48 -19.86
CA PRO A 91 1.20 18.22 -21.13
C PRO A 91 -0.22 18.42 -21.67
N GLN A 92 -1.12 17.46 -21.41
CA GLN A 92 -2.52 17.54 -21.79
C GLN A 92 -3.23 18.68 -21.05
N PHE A 93 -2.99 18.85 -19.74
CA PHE A 93 -3.57 19.94 -18.97
C PHE A 93 -2.92 21.29 -19.26
N LEU A 94 -1.62 21.33 -19.53
CA LEU A 94 -0.95 22.57 -19.95
C LEU A 94 -1.41 23.03 -21.35
N ASN A 95 -1.89 22.12 -22.20
CA ASN A 95 -2.54 22.41 -23.48
C ASN A 95 -4.06 22.22 -23.43
N LEU A 96 -4.71 22.73 -22.38
CA LEU A 96 -6.16 22.54 -22.17
C LEU A 96 -7.01 23.07 -23.34
N SER A 97 -6.58 24.11 -24.05
CA SER A 97 -7.28 24.64 -25.24
C SER A 97 -7.29 23.65 -26.41
N ALA A 98 -6.18 22.95 -26.65
CA ALA A 98 -6.07 21.92 -27.67
C ALA A 98 -6.94 20.71 -27.29
N LEU A 99 -6.91 20.30 -26.02
CA LEU A 99 -7.77 19.25 -25.49
C LEU A 99 -9.25 19.59 -25.66
N ALA A 100 -9.65 20.81 -25.33
CA ALA A 100 -11.03 21.27 -25.46
C ALA A 100 -11.47 21.29 -26.93
N THR A 101 -10.63 21.77 -27.84
CA THR A 101 -10.90 21.77 -29.29
C THR A 101 -11.04 20.34 -29.84
N GLN A 102 -10.16 19.41 -29.44
CA GLN A 102 -10.28 18.00 -29.80
C GLN A 102 -11.57 17.38 -29.26
N THR A 103 -11.95 17.73 -28.02
CA THR A 103 -13.18 17.25 -27.39
C THR A 103 -14.42 17.76 -28.11
N MET A 104 -14.46 19.04 -28.50
CA MET A 104 -15.51 19.62 -29.33
C MET A 104 -15.64 18.88 -30.67
N ALA A 105 -14.52 18.61 -31.34
CA ALA A 105 -14.51 17.88 -32.61
C ALA A 105 -15.04 16.45 -32.45
N LEU A 106 -14.64 15.73 -31.39
CA LEU A 106 -15.17 14.41 -31.07
C LEU A 106 -16.67 14.42 -30.77
N GLN A 107 -17.19 15.52 -30.22
CA GLN A 107 -18.62 15.72 -29.95
C GLN A 107 -19.39 16.29 -31.16
N GLY A 108 -18.73 16.51 -32.30
CA GLY A 108 -19.36 17.06 -33.49
C GLY A 108 -19.74 18.55 -33.39
N ILE A 109 -19.18 19.28 -32.42
CA ILE A 109 -19.42 20.72 -32.27
C ILE A 109 -18.52 21.44 -33.28
N PRO A 110 -19.10 22.18 -34.26
CA PRO A 110 -18.31 22.89 -35.25
C PRO A 110 -17.59 24.09 -34.61
N GLY A 111 -16.30 24.26 -34.92
CA GLY A 111 -15.48 25.38 -34.45
C GLY A 111 -14.27 24.96 -33.63
N THR A 112 -13.63 25.94 -32.99
CA THR A 112 -12.50 25.74 -32.09
C THR A 112 -12.78 26.39 -30.74
N PHE A 113 -12.15 25.90 -29.69
CA PHE A 113 -12.32 26.44 -28.35
C PHE A 113 -11.78 27.88 -28.28
N THR A 114 -12.61 28.83 -27.84
CA THR A 114 -12.30 30.27 -27.93
C THR A 114 -11.72 30.86 -26.65
N ASN A 115 -12.08 30.32 -25.49
CA ASN A 115 -11.67 30.83 -24.18
C ASN A 115 -10.25 30.40 -23.76
N THR A 116 -9.25 30.67 -24.60
CA THR A 116 -7.87 30.20 -24.44
C THR A 116 -7.17 30.73 -23.18
N SER A 117 -7.50 31.96 -22.74
CA SER A 117 -6.94 32.55 -21.53
C SER A 117 -7.40 31.80 -20.27
N ALA A 118 -8.70 31.49 -20.16
CA ALA A 118 -9.21 30.67 -19.06
C ALA A 118 -8.61 29.27 -19.11
N ALA A 119 -8.49 28.65 -20.30
CA ALA A 119 -7.87 27.34 -20.43
C ALA A 119 -6.41 27.31 -19.95
N GLN A 120 -5.63 28.36 -20.19
CA GLN A 120 -4.26 28.44 -19.67
C GLN A 120 -4.23 28.47 -18.14
N VAL A 121 -5.02 29.36 -17.52
CA VAL A 121 -5.06 29.49 -16.05
C VAL A 121 -5.56 28.20 -15.41
N TRP A 122 -6.70 27.68 -15.86
CA TRP A 122 -7.30 26.47 -15.31
C TRP A 122 -6.49 25.21 -15.60
N GLY A 123 -5.81 25.14 -16.75
CA GLY A 123 -4.88 24.06 -17.07
C GLY A 123 -3.70 24.00 -16.10
N VAL A 124 -3.13 25.15 -15.74
CA VAL A 124 -2.07 25.24 -14.72
C VAL A 124 -2.62 24.86 -13.34
N VAL A 125 -3.78 25.37 -12.95
CA VAL A 125 -4.42 25.02 -11.67
C VAL A 125 -4.68 23.51 -11.57
N ALA A 126 -5.26 22.91 -12.61
CA ALA A 126 -5.51 21.46 -12.69
C ALA A 126 -4.19 20.67 -12.55
N THR A 127 -3.13 21.12 -13.22
CA THR A 127 -1.80 20.51 -13.14
C THR A 127 -1.24 20.55 -11.71
N VAL A 128 -1.32 21.70 -11.05
CA VAL A 128 -0.86 21.86 -9.65
C VAL A 128 -1.67 20.98 -8.70
N VAL A 129 -2.99 20.95 -8.84
CA VAL A 129 -3.89 20.11 -8.04
C VAL A 129 -3.57 18.62 -8.23
N LEU A 130 -3.36 18.19 -9.48
CA LEU A 130 -3.01 16.81 -9.80
C LEU A 130 -1.69 16.40 -9.13
N ILE A 131 -0.64 17.22 -9.25
CA ILE A 131 0.66 16.95 -8.64
C ILE A 131 0.54 16.93 -7.12
N ALA A 132 -0.13 17.93 -6.52
CA ALA A 132 -0.31 18.02 -5.08
C ALA A 132 -1.11 16.84 -4.52
N GLY A 133 -2.21 16.47 -5.19
CA GLY A 133 -3.04 15.32 -4.83
C GLY A 133 -2.29 14.01 -4.93
N TYR A 134 -1.49 13.84 -5.99
CA TYR A 134 -0.62 12.67 -6.14
C TYR A 134 0.46 12.59 -5.05
N LEU A 135 1.16 13.70 -4.75
CA LEU A 135 2.17 13.75 -3.70
C LEU A 135 1.56 13.47 -2.31
N CYS A 136 0.38 14.00 -2.03
CA CYS A 136 -0.35 13.71 -0.80
C CYS A 136 -0.66 12.21 -0.70
N THR A 137 -1.20 11.62 -1.78
CA THR A 137 -1.54 10.19 -1.88
C THR A 137 -0.30 9.31 -1.71
N LEU A 138 0.80 9.64 -2.38
CA LEU A 138 2.12 9.00 -2.25
C LEU A 138 2.60 9.03 -0.81
N THR A 139 2.57 10.20 -0.17
CA THR A 139 3.06 10.37 1.20
C THR A 139 2.20 9.57 2.20
N LEU A 140 0.87 9.59 2.05
CA LEU A 140 -0.06 8.83 2.89
C LEU A 140 0.11 7.32 2.70
N SER A 141 0.22 6.86 1.46
CA SER A 141 0.46 5.46 1.12
C SER A 141 1.76 4.95 1.75
N LEU A 142 2.87 5.69 1.57
CA LEU A 142 4.17 5.35 2.15
C LEU A 142 4.16 5.35 3.69
N ARG A 143 3.51 6.34 4.32
CA ARG A 143 3.36 6.40 5.79
C ARG A 143 2.57 5.19 6.33
N ARG A 144 1.55 4.73 5.61
CA ARG A 144 0.75 3.56 5.99
C ARG A 144 1.54 2.26 5.86
N LEU A 145 2.30 2.12 4.77
CA LEU A 145 3.17 0.97 4.52
C LEU A 145 4.24 0.82 5.61
N ARG A 146 4.86 1.93 6.02
CA ARG A 146 5.84 1.97 7.13
C ARG A 146 5.25 1.54 8.47
N ARG A 147 3.93 1.71 8.67
CA ARG A 147 3.20 1.29 9.87
C ARG A 147 2.66 -0.14 9.79
N GLY A 148 2.99 -0.90 8.73
CA GLY A 148 2.54 -2.28 8.53
C GLY A 148 1.05 -2.44 8.25
N LYS A 149 0.32 -1.34 7.99
CA LYS A 149 -1.13 -1.35 7.76
C LYS A 149 -1.44 -1.59 6.28
N ILE A 150 -2.64 -2.12 6.02
CA ILE A 150 -3.17 -2.33 4.66
C ILE A 150 -3.25 -0.99 3.92
N ALA A 151 -2.68 -0.92 2.71
CA ALA A 151 -2.48 0.35 1.99
C ALA A 151 -3.11 0.40 0.59
N TRP A 152 -3.56 -0.72 0.00
CA TRP A 152 -3.98 -0.76 -1.41
C TRP A 152 -5.11 0.21 -1.78
N TRP A 153 -6.03 0.49 -0.85
CA TRP A 153 -7.17 1.38 -1.11
C TRP A 153 -6.75 2.85 -1.11
N VAL A 154 -5.63 3.21 -0.48
CA VAL A 154 -5.22 4.61 -0.31
C VAL A 154 -4.84 5.26 -1.63
N PRO A 155 -3.99 4.64 -2.49
CA PRO A 155 -3.75 5.13 -3.84
C PRO A 155 -5.04 5.32 -4.64
N LEU A 156 -5.96 4.35 -4.54
CA LEU A 156 -7.21 4.37 -5.30
C LEU A 156 -8.14 5.50 -4.86
N ALA A 157 -8.37 5.65 -3.56
CA ALA A 157 -9.21 6.72 -3.02
C ALA A 157 -8.58 8.10 -3.23
N GLY A 158 -7.27 8.23 -3.04
CA GLY A 158 -6.53 9.46 -3.30
C GLY A 158 -6.63 9.90 -4.75
N ALA A 159 -6.49 8.95 -5.69
CA ALA A 159 -6.71 9.20 -7.11
C ALA A 159 -8.15 9.65 -7.36
N ALA A 160 -9.15 8.91 -6.89
CA ALA A 160 -10.56 9.24 -7.11
C ALA A 160 -10.91 10.67 -6.66
N VAL A 161 -10.48 11.07 -5.46
CA VAL A 161 -10.70 12.43 -4.93
C VAL A 161 -9.95 13.47 -5.77
N THR A 162 -8.69 13.22 -6.11
CA THR A 162 -7.88 14.17 -6.91
C THR A 162 -8.49 14.38 -8.30
N TYR A 163 -8.89 13.31 -8.98
CA TYR A 163 -9.52 13.40 -10.30
C TYR A 163 -10.88 14.08 -10.26
N ALA A 164 -11.65 13.92 -9.18
CA ALA A 164 -12.89 14.68 -9.01
C ALA A 164 -12.63 16.20 -8.97
N VAL A 165 -11.58 16.64 -8.27
CA VAL A 165 -11.21 18.06 -8.21
C VAL A 165 -10.65 18.55 -9.56
N VAL A 166 -9.80 17.76 -10.21
CA VAL A 166 -9.27 18.07 -11.54
C VAL A 166 -10.39 18.18 -12.57
N PHE A 167 -11.39 17.31 -12.50
CA PHE A 167 -12.57 17.36 -13.36
C PHE A 167 -13.29 18.71 -13.24
N VAL A 168 -13.51 19.19 -12.01
CA VAL A 168 -14.09 20.52 -11.79
C VAL A 168 -13.22 21.63 -12.43
N CYS A 169 -11.89 21.55 -12.28
CA CYS A 169 -10.97 22.54 -12.87
C CYS A 169 -11.06 22.59 -14.40
N VAL A 170 -11.34 21.45 -15.06
CA VAL A 170 -11.50 21.37 -16.52
C VAL A 170 -12.88 21.85 -16.96
N VAL A 171 -13.93 21.50 -16.21
CA VAL A 171 -15.31 21.76 -16.60
C VAL A 171 -15.70 23.25 -16.49
N VAL A 172 -15.20 23.94 -15.46
CA VAL A 172 -15.49 25.37 -15.24
C VAL A 172 -15.16 26.26 -16.45
N PRO A 173 -13.96 26.22 -17.05
CA PRO A 173 -13.65 27.04 -18.22
C PRO A 173 -14.43 26.63 -19.48
N LEU A 174 -14.82 25.35 -19.62
CA LEU A 174 -15.65 24.89 -20.74
C LEU A 174 -17.06 25.52 -20.69
N PHE A 175 -17.71 25.54 -19.53
CA PHE A 175 -19.02 26.19 -19.41
C PHE A 175 -18.97 27.70 -19.60
N GLY A 176 -17.81 28.32 -19.35
CA GLY A 176 -17.57 29.74 -19.63
C GLY A 176 -17.19 30.05 -21.08
N ASP A 177 -17.15 29.08 -21.99
CA ASP A 177 -16.76 29.30 -23.39
C ASP A 177 -17.94 29.83 -24.24
N PRO A 178 -17.79 31.00 -24.89
CA PRO A 178 -18.84 31.58 -25.72
C PRO A 178 -19.29 30.65 -26.86
N ALA A 179 -18.38 29.91 -27.48
CA ALA A 179 -18.73 29.02 -28.60
C ALA A 179 -19.65 27.86 -28.17
N ILE A 180 -19.40 27.29 -26.99
CA ILE A 180 -20.29 26.28 -26.39
C ILE A 180 -21.66 26.88 -26.07
N SER A 181 -21.69 28.07 -25.46
CA SER A 181 -22.95 28.73 -25.12
C SER A 181 -23.79 29.06 -26.36
N ALA A 182 -23.17 29.51 -27.45
CA ALA A 182 -23.82 29.81 -28.72
C ALA A 182 -24.40 28.54 -29.37
N TYR A 183 -23.64 27.44 -29.38
CA TYR A 183 -24.11 26.15 -29.89
C TYR A 183 -25.32 25.63 -29.11
N LEU A 184 -25.31 25.71 -27.78
CA LEU A 184 -26.43 25.27 -26.93
C LEU A 184 -27.69 26.11 -27.14
N LEU A 185 -27.55 27.41 -27.39
CA LEU A 185 -28.67 28.29 -27.72
C LEU A 185 -29.24 27.98 -29.10
N GLN A 186 -28.37 27.77 -30.10
CA GLN A 186 -28.76 27.39 -31.46
C GLN A 186 -29.53 26.06 -31.47
N ASN A 187 -29.05 25.06 -30.72
CA ASN A 187 -29.62 23.71 -30.70
C ASN A 187 -30.89 23.59 -29.84
N ARG A 188 -31.20 24.59 -28.98
CA ARG A 188 -32.46 24.65 -28.21
C ARG A 188 -33.57 25.44 -28.90
N GLY A 189 -33.25 26.16 -29.98
CA GLY A 189 -34.22 26.94 -30.77
C GLY A 189 -34.76 26.22 -32.00
N GLY A 190 -34.48 24.92 -32.15
CA GLY A 190 -34.93 24.06 -33.26
C GLY A 190 -35.94 23.02 -32.83
#